data_AF-A0A256JVU9-F1
#
_entry.id   AF-A0A256JVU9-F1
#
_cell.length_a   1.000
_cell.length_b   1.000
_cell.length_c   1.000
_cell.angle_alpha   90.00
_cell.angle_beta   90.00
_cell.angle_gamma   90.00
#
_symmetry.space_group_name_H-M   'P 1'
#
loop_
_entity.id
_entity.type
_entity.pdbx_description
1 polymer ?
#
loop_
_entity_poly.entity_id
_entity_poly.type
_entity_poly.pdbx_seq_one_letter_code
_entity_poly.pdbx_strand_id
1 'polypeptide(L)'
;DVIGTDGASFTTRNQPVLATGFESGLGIVDEHFEFESGQPRLTDQDESTISPGLFLTGPQVTLNGQQFCFICTFRQRFAVVADEIASRLDIDRTPLDEYREKGMFLEDLSCYEPDMCDC
;
A
#
# COMPACT_ATOMS: atom_id res chain seq x y z
N ASP A 1 35.53 2.09 2.43
CA ASP A 1 35.37 0.94 3.33
C ASP A 1 33.89 0.72 3.62
N VAL A 2 33.48 -0.54 3.67
CA VAL A 2 32.15 -0.98 4.12
C VAL A 2 32.35 -1.68 5.45
N ILE A 3 31.58 -1.31 6.46
CA ILE A 3 31.69 -1.85 7.80
C ILE A 3 30.54 -2.85 8.02
N GLY A 4 30.87 -4.10 8.30
CA GLY A 4 29.92 -5.13 8.67
C GLY A 4 29.33 -4.90 10.06
N THR A 5 28.18 -5.50 10.35
CA THR A 5 27.54 -5.42 11.67
C THR A 5 28.36 -6.08 12.78
N ASP A 6 29.31 -6.93 12.42
CA ASP A 6 30.32 -7.56 13.27
C ASP A 6 31.58 -6.67 13.48
N GLY A 7 31.62 -5.48 12.88
CA GLY A 7 32.76 -4.57 12.93
C GLY A 7 33.88 -4.90 11.93
N ALA A 8 33.73 -5.92 11.09
CA ALA A 8 34.69 -6.21 10.04
C ALA A 8 34.68 -5.10 8.97
N SER A 9 35.87 -4.73 8.48
CA SER A 9 36.02 -3.71 7.45
C SER A 9 36.41 -4.36 6.12
N PHE A 10 35.66 -4.01 5.07
CA PHE A 10 35.89 -4.47 3.71
C PHE A 10 36.24 -3.28 2.82
N THR A 11 37.36 -3.38 2.09
CA THR A 11 37.78 -2.35 1.13
C THR A 11 37.50 -2.83 -0.28
N THR A 12 36.91 -1.94 -1.09
CA THR A 12 36.65 -2.17 -2.51
C THR A 12 37.12 -0.97 -3.31
N ARG A 13 37.54 -1.21 -4.56
CA ARG A 13 37.93 -0.15 -5.50
C ARG A 13 36.73 0.54 -6.16
N ASN A 14 35.55 -0.06 -6.07
CA ASN A 14 34.33 0.40 -6.72
C ASN A 14 33.35 1.00 -5.70
N GLN A 15 32.51 1.94 -6.13
CA GLN A 15 31.43 2.46 -5.29
C GLN A 15 30.44 1.34 -4.94
N PRO A 16 30.12 1.11 -3.65
CA PRO A 16 29.12 0.13 -3.26
C PRO A 16 27.74 0.45 -3.82
N VAL A 17 27.00 -0.59 -4.21
CA VAL A 17 25.58 -0.48 -4.58
C VAL A 17 24.73 -0.67 -3.32
N LEU A 18 23.93 0.33 -2.97
CA LEU A 18 23.03 0.28 -1.82
C LEU A 18 21.64 -0.19 -2.27
N ALA A 19 21.32 -1.45 -1.99
CA ALA A 19 20.01 -2.05 -2.24
C ALA A 19 19.15 -2.06 -0.96
N THR A 20 19.09 -0.94 -0.25
CA THR A 20 18.46 -0.80 1.08
C THR A 20 16.97 -0.44 1.03
N GLY A 21 16.37 -0.39 -0.16
CA GLY A 21 14.98 0.01 -0.34
C GLY A 21 14.76 1.51 -0.26
N PHE A 22 13.56 1.91 0.19
CA PHE A 22 13.12 3.30 0.29
C PHE A 22 12.74 3.63 1.73
N GLU A 23 12.81 4.92 2.08
CA GLU A 23 12.32 5.42 3.36
C GLU A 23 10.79 5.29 3.44
N SER A 24 10.29 4.84 4.59
CA SER A 24 8.85 4.79 4.88
C SER A 24 8.35 6.15 5.33
N GLY A 25 7.32 6.67 4.66
CA GLY A 25 6.71 7.96 4.99
C GLY A 25 5.90 8.50 3.80
N LEU A 26 4.88 9.30 4.09
CA LEU A 26 4.05 10.02 3.13
C LEU A 26 4.52 11.47 2.95
N GLY A 27 5.53 11.90 3.72
CA GLY A 27 6.20 13.18 3.58
C GLY A 27 5.33 14.33 4.07
N ILE A 28 4.99 15.27 3.18
CA ILE A 28 4.25 16.48 3.57
C ILE A 28 2.85 16.22 4.13
N VAL A 29 2.31 15.02 3.93
CA VAL A 29 0.98 14.62 4.45
C VAL A 29 1.08 13.70 5.67
N ASP A 30 2.27 13.45 6.22
CA ASP A 30 2.45 12.53 7.37
C ASP A 30 1.58 12.91 8.57
N GLU A 31 1.42 14.20 8.83
CA GLU A 31 0.59 14.68 9.95
C GLU A 31 -0.91 14.35 9.82
N HIS A 32 -1.33 13.93 8.62
CA HIS A 32 -2.70 13.52 8.35
C HIS A 32 -2.93 12.01 8.49
N PHE A 33 -1.93 11.24 8.93
CA PHE A 33 -2.07 9.80 9.15
C PHE A 33 -1.54 9.40 10.53
N GLU A 34 -2.25 8.48 11.19
CA GLU A 34 -1.65 7.73 12.30
C GLU A 34 -0.71 6.68 11.75
N PHE A 35 0.42 6.43 12.42
CA PHE A 35 1.36 5.39 12.03
C PHE A 35 1.46 4.31 13.11
N GLU A 36 1.47 3.05 12.69
CA GLU A 36 1.70 1.89 13.52
C GLU A 36 2.84 1.07 12.92
N SER A 37 3.91 0.87 13.69
CA SER A 37 5.11 0.14 13.23
C SER A 37 5.70 0.64 11.90
N GLY A 38 5.64 1.96 11.66
CA GLY A 38 6.16 2.61 10.44
C GLY A 38 5.25 2.51 9.21
N GLN A 39 4.01 2.03 9.37
CA GLN A 39 3.00 1.98 8.31
C GLN A 39 1.81 2.89 8.66
N PRO A 40 1.20 3.58 7.68
CA PRO A 40 0.01 4.39 7.94
C PRO A 40 -1.17 3.48 8.30
N ARG A 41 -1.90 3.84 9.36
CA ARG A 41 -3.16 3.21 9.73
C ARG A 41 -4.27 3.78 8.84
N LEU A 42 -5.02 2.88 8.21
CA LEU A 42 -6.10 3.22 7.28
C LEU A 42 -7.39 2.52 7.69
N THR A 43 -8.52 3.03 7.21
CA THR A 43 -9.79 2.31 7.21
C THR A 43 -9.78 1.20 6.16
N ASP A 44 -10.82 0.36 6.16
CA ASP A 44 -11.02 -0.68 5.15
C ASP A 44 -11.23 -0.13 3.72
N GLN A 45 -11.43 1.19 3.57
CA GLN A 45 -11.56 1.89 2.29
C GLN A 45 -10.32 2.73 1.96
N ASP A 46 -9.19 2.47 2.62
CA ASP A 46 -7.91 3.18 2.44
C ASP A 46 -7.93 4.65 2.85
N GLU A 47 -8.84 5.02 3.76
CA GLU A 47 -8.95 6.38 4.28
C GLU A 47 -8.07 6.59 5.51
N SER A 48 -7.56 7.81 5.70
CA SER A 48 -6.96 8.23 6.96
C SER A 48 -7.94 8.07 8.13
N THR A 49 -7.43 7.56 9.26
CA THR A 49 -8.20 7.44 10.50
C THR A 49 -8.41 8.77 11.24
N ILE A 50 -7.68 9.83 10.87
CA ILE A 50 -7.71 11.13 11.56
C ILE A 50 -8.11 12.31 10.65
N SER A 51 -8.01 12.17 9.34
CA SER A 51 -8.36 13.20 8.35
C SER A 51 -9.44 12.69 7.39
N PRO A 52 -10.74 12.86 7.71
CA PRO A 52 -11.82 12.42 6.84
C PRO A 52 -11.77 13.03 5.44
N GLY A 53 -12.01 12.22 4.42
CA GLY A 53 -11.93 12.57 3.00
C GLY A 53 -10.53 12.46 2.41
N LEU A 54 -9.52 12.10 3.20
CA LEU A 54 -8.16 11.86 2.71
C LEU A 54 -7.90 10.35 2.57
N PHE A 55 -7.60 9.92 1.35
CA PHE A 55 -7.36 8.52 1.02
C PHE A 55 -5.90 8.31 0.60
N LEU A 56 -5.34 7.15 0.93
CA LEU A 56 -4.02 6.72 0.47
C LEU A 56 -4.18 5.63 -0.59
N THR A 57 -3.44 5.74 -1.70
CA THR A 57 -3.40 4.69 -2.72
C THR A 57 -1.96 4.40 -3.14
N GLY A 58 -1.75 3.22 -3.72
CA GLY A 58 -0.44 2.81 -4.25
C GLY A 58 0.35 1.89 -3.32
N PRO A 59 1.68 1.75 -3.54
CA PRO A 59 2.49 0.70 -2.93
C PRO A 59 2.75 0.87 -1.43
N GLN A 60 2.38 2.01 -0.86
CA GLN A 60 2.49 2.31 0.57
C GLN A 60 1.24 1.89 1.37
N VAL A 61 0.18 1.44 0.69
CA VAL A 61 -0.99 0.87 1.36
C VAL A 61 -0.62 -0.47 1.98
N THR A 62 -0.89 -0.59 3.27
CA THR A 62 -0.74 -1.82 4.05
C THR A 62 -2.04 -2.03 4.83
N LEU A 63 -2.71 -3.16 4.61
CA LEU A 63 -3.94 -3.53 5.30
C LEU A 63 -3.81 -4.96 5.82
N ASN A 64 -4.21 -5.21 7.06
CA ASN A 64 -4.19 -6.54 7.68
C ASN A 64 -2.84 -7.29 7.56
N GLY A 65 -1.72 -6.55 7.58
CA GLY A 65 -0.38 -7.11 7.42
C GLY A 65 0.02 -7.44 5.97
N GLN A 66 -0.87 -7.24 5.00
CA GLN A 66 -0.57 -7.38 3.58
C GLN A 66 -0.01 -6.06 3.02
N GLN A 67 1.18 -6.14 2.43
CA GLN A 67 1.79 -5.02 1.73
C GLN A 67 1.42 -5.07 0.25
N PHE A 68 0.91 -3.97 -0.30
CA PHE A 68 0.50 -3.89 -1.70
C PHE A 68 1.64 -3.40 -2.61
N CYS A 69 2.83 -4.00 -2.54
CA CYS A 69 4.02 -3.51 -3.23
C CYS A 69 4.09 -3.80 -4.74
N PHE A 70 3.09 -4.50 -5.31
CA PHE A 70 3.03 -4.82 -6.74
C PHE A 70 1.89 -4.08 -7.44
N ILE A 71 2.12 -3.65 -8.68
CA ILE A 71 1.09 -2.95 -9.46
C ILE A 71 -0.18 -3.77 -9.63
N CYS A 72 -0.07 -5.09 -9.77
CA CYS A 72 -1.24 -5.96 -9.90
C CYS A 72 -2.07 -6.05 -8.63
N THR A 73 -1.51 -5.74 -7.45
CA THR A 73 -2.21 -5.78 -6.17
C THR A 73 -2.77 -4.40 -5.80
N PHE A 74 -1.94 -3.35 -5.68
CA PHE A 74 -2.46 -2.04 -5.24
C PHE A 74 -3.49 -1.45 -6.21
N ARG A 75 -3.42 -1.76 -7.51
CA ARG A 75 -4.40 -1.25 -8.48
C ARG A 75 -5.81 -1.76 -8.25
N GLN A 76 -5.96 -2.90 -7.56
CA GLN A 76 -7.29 -3.46 -7.24
C GLN A 76 -8.02 -2.63 -6.17
N ARG A 77 -7.30 -1.73 -5.49
CA ARG A 77 -7.85 -0.84 -4.46
C ARG A 77 -8.38 0.48 -4.99
N PHE A 78 -8.03 0.87 -6.23
CA PHE A 78 -8.50 2.13 -6.81
C PHE A 78 -10.03 2.21 -6.90
N ALA A 79 -10.68 1.10 -7.28
CA ALA A 79 -12.13 1.04 -7.37
C ALA A 79 -12.81 1.12 -5.98
N VAL A 80 -12.14 0.65 -4.92
CA VAL A 80 -12.63 0.73 -3.54
C VAL A 80 -12.72 2.19 -3.08
N VAL A 81 -11.63 2.94 -3.28
CA VAL A 81 -11.61 4.39 -2.95
C VAL A 81 -12.64 5.15 -3.80
N ALA A 82 -12.75 4.81 -5.09
CA ALA A 82 -13.73 5.45 -5.97
C ALA A 82 -15.19 5.16 -5.54
N ASP A 83 -15.51 3.93 -5.13
CA ASP A 83 -16.85 3.57 -4.65
C ASP A 83 -17.20 4.33 -3.37
N GLU A 84 -16.26 4.44 -2.43
CA GLU A 84 -16.46 5.18 -1.19
C GLU A 84 -16.71 6.67 -1.44
N ILE A 85 -15.93 7.30 -2.32
CA ILE A 85 -16.14 8.71 -2.71
C ILE A 85 -17.49 8.89 -3.42
N ALA A 86 -17.83 8.02 -4.37
CA ALA A 86 -19.07 8.11 -5.13
C ALA A 86 -20.30 7.90 -4.22
N SER A 87 -20.22 6.95 -3.28
CA SER A 87 -21.24 6.69 -2.26
C SER A 87 -21.52 7.93 -1.41
N ARG A 88 -20.46 8.62 -0.92
CA ARG A 88 -20.60 9.85 -0.11
C ARG A 88 -21.20 11.02 -0.88
N LEU A 89 -20.96 11.07 -2.19
CA LEU A 89 -21.42 12.15 -3.07
C LEU A 89 -22.75 11.84 -3.76
N ASP A 90 -23.35 10.68 -3.50
CA ASP A 90 -24.57 10.20 -4.17
C ASP A 90 -24.43 10.17 -5.70
N ILE A 91 -23.25 9.73 -6.17
CA ILE A 91 -22.91 9.58 -7.59
C ILE A 91 -23.17 8.13 -8.02
N ASP A 92 -23.60 7.96 -9.27
CA ASP A 92 -23.77 6.64 -9.88
C ASP A 92 -22.48 5.80 -9.83
N ARG A 93 -22.59 4.58 -9.30
CA ARG A 93 -21.49 3.64 -9.10
C ARG A 93 -21.46 2.52 -10.14
N THR A 94 -22.45 2.42 -11.03
CA THR A 94 -22.47 1.44 -12.13
C THR A 94 -21.21 1.43 -13.00
N PRO A 95 -20.52 2.58 -13.27
CA PRO A 95 -19.25 2.55 -14.00
C PRO A 95 -18.14 1.71 -13.35
N LEU A 96 -18.23 1.41 -12.05
CA LEU A 96 -17.24 0.59 -11.34
C LEU A 96 -17.43 -0.92 -11.55
N ASP A 97 -18.55 -1.36 -12.13
CA ASP A 97 -18.80 -2.78 -12.37
C ASP A 97 -17.78 -3.40 -13.34
N GLU A 98 -17.26 -2.62 -14.29
CA GLU A 98 -16.17 -3.05 -15.19
C GLU A 98 -14.90 -3.43 -14.41
N TYR A 99 -14.65 -2.79 -13.25
CA TYR A 99 -13.51 -3.12 -12.40
C TYR A 99 -13.73 -4.41 -11.62
N ARG A 100 -14.97 -4.71 -11.21
CA ARG A 100 -15.34 -6.00 -10.60
C ARG A 100 -15.10 -7.14 -11.58
N GLU A 101 -15.60 -6.99 -12.80
CA GLU A 101 -15.46 -7.99 -13.87
C GLU A 101 -13.99 -8.28 -14.22
N LYS A 102 -13.12 -7.27 -14.09
CA LYS A 102 -11.69 -7.40 -14.39
C LYS A 102 -10.82 -7.84 -13.20
N GLY A 103 -11.43 -8.15 -12.06
CA GLY A 103 -10.69 -8.49 -10.83
C GLY A 103 -9.83 -7.32 -10.31
N MET A 104 -10.29 -6.09 -10.53
CA MET A 104 -9.63 -4.85 -10.14
C MET A 104 -10.40 -4.09 -9.06
N PHE A 105 -11.24 -4.81 -8.31
CA PHE A 105 -12.02 -4.28 -7.21
C PHE A 105 -11.92 -5.24 -6.02
N LEU A 106 -10.92 -5.01 -5.16
CA LEU A 106 -10.66 -5.83 -4.00
C LEU A 106 -11.43 -5.29 -2.78
N GLU A 107 -12.70 -5.66 -2.65
CA GLU A 107 -13.60 -5.23 -1.59
C GLU A 107 -13.38 -6.03 -0.29
N ASP A 108 -13.08 -7.32 -0.43
CA ASP A 108 -12.90 -8.23 0.69
C ASP A 108 -11.42 -8.61 0.86
N LEU A 109 -10.87 -8.26 2.03
CA LEU A 109 -9.49 -8.56 2.40
C LEU A 109 -9.37 -9.89 3.16
N SER A 110 -10.48 -10.56 3.48
CA SER A 110 -10.49 -11.84 4.19
C SER A 110 -10.01 -13.02 3.33
N CYS A 111 -10.02 -12.87 2.01
CA CYS A 111 -9.72 -13.94 1.07
C CYS A 111 -8.29 -13.91 0.50
N TYR A 112 -7.42 -12.99 0.93
CA TYR A 112 -6.04 -12.93 0.43
C TYR A 112 -5.13 -13.91 1.19
N GLU A 113 -5.47 -15.19 1.18
CA GLU A 113 -4.40 -16.18 1.24
C GLU A 113 -3.74 -16.17 -0.15
N PRO A 114 -2.41 -16.02 -0.26
CA PRO A 114 -1.77 -16.25 -1.54
C PRO A 114 -2.21 -17.64 -1.98
N ASP A 115 -2.79 -17.75 -3.19
CA ASP A 115 -3.10 -19.05 -3.80
C ASP A 115 -1.80 -19.85 -3.81
N MET A 116 -1.63 -20.67 -2.77
CA MET A 116 -0.56 -21.63 -2.68
C MET A 116 -0.97 -22.69 -3.68
N CYS A 117 -0.47 -22.55 -4.92
CA CYS A 117 -0.65 -23.60 -5.93
C CYS A 117 -0.20 -24.92 -5.30
N ASP A 118 -1.16 -25.83 -5.13
CA ASP A 118 -0.89 -27.17 -4.60
C ASP A 118 0.02 -27.99 -5.53
N CYS A 119 0.34 -27.47 -6.73
CA CYS A 119 1.28 -28.04 -7.70
C CYS A 119 1.74 -27.03 -8.75
#